data_AF-Q7P5U3-F1
#
_entry.id   AF-Q7P5U3-F1
#
_cell.length_a   1.000
_cell.length_b   1.000
_cell.length_c   1.000
_cell.angle_alpha   90.00
_cell.angle_beta   90.00
_cell.angle_gamma   90.00
#
_symmetry.space_group_name_H-M   'P 1'
#
loop_
_entity.id
_entity.type
_entity.pdbx_description
1 polymer ?
#
loop_
_entity_poly.entity_id
_entity_poly.type
_entity_poly.pdbx_seq_one_letter_code
_entity_poly.pdbx_strand_id
1 'polypeptide(L)' 'MIKIIKNNEMDKNTRYKIYATRCNCCNETNNVNVLDIRADNSNAGTIISICDKWLQEVKKEDRRFGGRR' A
#
# COMPACT_ATOMS: atom_id res chain seq x y z
N MET A 1 -5.37 -5.70 -10.25
CA MET A 1 -5.30 -6.24 -8.88
C MET A 1 -4.55 -5.32 -7.92
N ILE A 2 -5.19 -4.93 -6.81
CA ILE A 2 -4.55 -4.17 -5.72
C ILE A 2 -4.20 -5.14 -4.58
N LYS A 3 -2.94 -5.16 -4.16
CA LYS A 3 -2.47 -5.97 -3.04
C LYS A 3 -1.79 -5.09 -2.00
N ILE A 4 -2.20 -5.27 -0.75
CA ILE A 4 -1.66 -4.52 0.39
C ILE A 4 -0.80 -5.47 1.20
N ILE A 5 0.51 -5.23 1.22
CA ILE A 5 1.44 -5.97 2.08
C ILE A 5 1.68 -5.14 3.33
N LYS A 6 1.23 -5.64 4.47
CA LYS A 6 1.49 -5.01 5.78
C LYS A 6 2.91 -5.32 6.24
N ASN A 7 3.45 -4.47 7.13
CA ASN A 7 4.75 -4.70 7.77
C ASN A 7 4.92 -6.13 8.34
N ASN A 8 3.88 -6.68 8.96
CA ASN A 8 3.94 -8.05 9.53
C ASN A 8 4.11 -9.16 8.47
N GLU A 9 3.74 -8.90 7.21
CA GLU A 9 3.88 -9.84 6.08
C GLU A 9 5.09 -9.51 5.19
N MET A 10 5.72 -8.34 5.37
CA MET A 10 6.95 -7.97 4.66
C MET A 10 8.12 -8.87 5.01
N ASP A 11 8.15 -9.41 6.23
CA ASP A 11 9.23 -10.30 6.63
C ASP A 11 9.31 -11.55 5.73
N LYS A 12 8.17 -11.98 5.20
CA LYS A 12 8.06 -13.10 4.24
C LYS A 12 8.36 -12.71 2.79
N ASN A 13 8.41 -11.41 2.47
CA ASN A 13 8.65 -10.93 1.10
C ASN A 13 9.79 -9.91 1.06
N THR A 14 11.02 -10.42 0.88
CA THR A 14 12.25 -9.64 0.76
C THR A 14 12.18 -8.54 -0.31
N ARG A 15 11.43 -8.79 -1.40
CA ARG A 15 11.22 -7.84 -2.50
C ARG A 15 10.51 -6.55 -2.07
N TYR A 16 9.59 -6.61 -1.11
CA TYR A 16 8.86 -5.44 -0.62
C TYR A 16 9.57 -4.75 0.56
N LYS A 17 10.52 -5.44 1.19
CA LYS A 17 11.33 -4.92 2.31
C LYS A 17 12.11 -3.66 1.93
N ILE A 18 12.69 -3.63 0.72
CA ILE A 18 13.40 -2.46 0.18
C ILE A 18 12.48 -1.25 -0.01
N TYR A 19 11.20 -1.47 -0.36
CA TYR A 19 10.25 -0.39 -0.59
C TYR A 19 9.68 0.16 0.72
N ALA A 20 9.37 -0.68 1.70
CA ALA A 20 8.81 -0.24 2.98
C ALA A 20 9.87 0.28 3.99
N THR A 21 10.93 0.89 3.47
CA THR A 21 11.92 1.59 4.29
C THR A 21 11.34 2.90 4.83
N ARG A 22 10.58 3.63 3.99
CA ARG A 22 9.98 4.94 4.32
C ARG A 22 8.65 5.13 3.60
N CYS A 23 7.73 5.81 4.26
CA CYS A 23 6.49 6.25 3.63
C CYS A 23 6.75 7.43 2.68
N ASN A 24 6.26 7.35 1.45
CA ASN A 24 6.41 8.41 0.45
C ASN A 24 5.61 9.68 0.77
N CYS A 25 4.55 9.58 1.58
CA CYS A 25 3.74 10.74 1.97
C CYS A 25 4.14 11.36 3.31
N CYS A 26 4.55 10.53 4.28
CA CYS A 26 4.74 10.94 5.68
C CYS A 26 6.22 11.05 6.06
N ASN A 27 7.12 10.49 5.23
CA ASN A 27 8.53 10.22 5.56
C ASN A 27 8.78 9.38 6.82
N GLU A 28 7.71 8.87 7.44
CA GLU A 28 7.72 7.95 8.57
C GLU A 28 8.36 6.61 8.18
N THR A 29 9.18 6.08 9.08
CA THR A 29 9.78 4.73 8.98
C THR A 29 9.00 3.70 9.80
N ASN A 30 8.04 4.15 10.62
CA ASN A 30 7.32 3.30 11.54
C ASN A 30 5.96 2.89 10.94
N ASN A 31 5.68 1.58 10.90
CA ASN A 31 4.47 1.01 10.30
C ASN A 31 4.24 1.41 8.83
N VAL A 32 5.29 1.27 8.01
CA VAL A 32 5.18 1.43 6.55
C VAL A 32 4.61 0.15 5.95
N ASN A 33 3.60 0.32 5.11
CA ASN A 33 2.95 -0.73 4.33
C ASN A 33 3.27 -0.53 2.85
N VAL A 34 3.26 -1.61 2.08
CA VAL A 34 3.47 -1.56 0.63
C VAL A 34 2.16 -1.83 -0.09
N LEU A 35 1.79 -0.92 -0.98
CA LEU A 35 0.69 -1.05 -1.90
C LEU A 35 1.24 -1.47 -3.26
N ASP A 36 0.99 -2.71 -3.66
CA ASP A 36 1.30 -3.20 -5.00
C ASP A 36 0.02 -3.11 -5.84
N ILE A 37 0.00 -2.16 -6.77
CA ILE A 37 -1.11 -1.96 -7.70
C ILE A 37 -0.66 -2.43 -9.07
N ARG A 38 -1.22 -3.54 -9.55
CA ARG A 38 -0.99 -4.04 -10.91
C ARG A 38 -2.25 -3.92 -11.73
N ALA A 39 -2.12 -3.53 -12.99
CA ALA A 39 -3.22 -3.68 -13.92
C ALA A 39 -3.50 -5.17 -14.15
N ASP A 40 -4.78 -5.53 -14.27
CA ASP A 40 -5.16 -6.91 -14.55
C ASP A 40 -4.53 -7.37 -15.86
N ASN A 41 -3.89 -8.54 -15.81
CA ASN A 41 -3.14 -9.15 -16.91
C ASN A 41 -1.92 -8.34 -17.41
N SER A 42 -1.36 -7.45 -16.59
CA SER A 42 -0.16 -6.67 -16.94
C SER A 42 0.98 -6.84 -15.94
N ASN A 43 2.21 -6.92 -16.47
CA ASN A 43 3.42 -6.87 -15.65
C ASN A 43 3.76 -5.44 -15.19
N ALA A 44 3.10 -4.43 -15.77
CA ALA A 44 3.21 -3.04 -15.34
C ALA A 44 2.37 -2.85 -14.06
N GLY A 45 3.07 -2.58 -12.97
CA GLY A 45 2.47 -2.25 -11.69
C GLY A 45 3.26 -1.18 -10.97
N THR A 46 2.54 -0.43 -10.13
CA THR A 46 3.12 0.60 -9.28
C THR A 46 3.22 0.06 -7.86
N ILE A 47 4.41 0.12 -7.30
CA ILE A 47 4.67 -0.19 -5.89
C ILE A 47 4.75 1.13 -5.13
N ILE A 48 3.88 1.33 -4.15
CA ILE A 48 3.81 2.57 -3.36
C ILE A 48 4.01 2.21 -1.89
N SER A 49 4.96 2.88 -1.24
CA SER A 49 5.19 2.75 0.19
C SER A 49 4.40 3.81 0.95
N ILE A 50 3.43 3.37 1.76
CA ILE A 50 2.49 4.26 2.47
C ILE A 50 2.43 3.94 3.96
N CYS A 51 2.21 4.96 4.80
CA CYS A 51 2.07 4.79 6.25
C CYS A 51 0.63 4.37 6.60
N ASP A 52 0.40 3.69 7.73
CA ASP A 52 -0.95 3.20 8.09
C ASP A 52 -2.02 4.31 8.13
N LYS A 53 -1.62 5.52 8.53
CA LYS A 53 -2.50 6.71 8.50
C LYS A 53 -3.05 6.98 7.10
N TRP A 54 -2.19 6.97 6.09
CA TRP A 54 -2.60 7.15 4.69
C TRP A 54 -3.42 5.97 4.17
N LEU A 55 -3.06 4.76 4.58
CA LEU A 55 -3.84 3.58 4.24
C LEU A 55 -5.28 3.66 4.80
N GLN A 56 -5.45 4.18 6.02
CA GLN A 56 -6.77 4.40 6.61
C GLN A 56 -7.57 5.48 5.86
N GLU A 57 -6.92 6.54 5.38
CA GLU A 57 -7.61 7.58 4.58
C GLU A 57 -8.08 7.05 3.24
N VAL A 58 -7.22 6.32 2.51
CA VAL A 58 -7.59 5.71 1.22
C VAL A 58 -8.76 4.73 1.40
N LYS A 59 -8.74 3.92 2.46
CA LYS A 59 -9.86 3.01 2.80
C LYS A 59 -11.15 3.77 3.15
N LYS A 60 -11.04 4.92 3.81
CA LYS A 60 -12.20 5.76 4.13
C LYS A 60 -12.80 6.37 2.87
N GLU A 61 -11.97 6.84 1.94
CA GLU A 61 -12.41 7.44 0.68
C GLU A 61 -13.11 6.42 -0.24
N ASP A 62 -12.55 5.21 -0.35
CA ASP A 62 -13.15 4.10 -1.12
C ASP A 62 -14.55 3.74 -0.60
N ARG A 63 -14.70 3.65 0.74
CA ARG A 63 -15.99 3.41 1.39
C ARG A 63 -17.00 4.54 1.17
N ARG A 64 -16.52 5.77 0.95
CA ARG A 64 -17.36 6.95 0.71
C ARG A 64 -17.88 6.99 -0.73
N PHE A 65 -17.11 6.50 -1.70
CA PHE A 65 -17.53 6.37 -3.10
C PHE A 65 -18.47 5.18 -3.34
N GLY A 66 -18.35 4.09 -2.58
CA GLY A 66 -19.25 2.94 -2.66
C GLY A 66 -20.69 3.17 -2.15
N GLY A 67 -20.98 4.34 -1.58
CA GLY A 67 -22.28 4.70 -1.00
C GLY A 67 -23.25 5.46 -1.93
N ARG A 68 -22.90 5.68 -3.20
CA ARG A 68 -23.87 6.15 -4.22
C ARG A 68 -24.29 4.99 -5.11
N ARG A 69 -25.15 4.13 -4.57
CA ARG A 69 -26.09 3.34 -5.37
C ARG A 69 -27.47 3.50 -4.75
#